data_AF-A0AA35LDK6-F1
#
_entry.id   AF-A0AA35LDK6-F1
#
_cell.length_a   1.000
_cell.length_b   1.000
_cell.length_c   1.000
_cell.angle_alpha   90.00
_cell.angle_beta   90.00
_cell.angle_gamma   90.00
#
_symmetry.space_group_name_H-M   'P 1'
#
loop_
_entity.id
_entity.type
_entity.pdbx_description
1 polymer ?
#
loop_
_entity_poly.entity_id
_entity_poly.type
_entity_poly.pdbx_seq_one_letter_code
_entity_poly.pdbx_strand_id
1 'polypeptide(L)'
;MLPNVSQVLTKLYLDKATLVWNGNAVSGQAALAEFFEMLPSSDFQVTTFDCQPVHEQATLNHNTILVVTCGSVKFDGSKQQYFNQNFLLTAQTTNNNTVWKIASDCFRFQDCPN
;
A
#
# COMPACT_ATOMS: atom_id res chain seq x y z
N MET A 1 -26.20 2.11 -0.81
CA MET A 1 -25.14 1.35 -0.09
C MET A 1 -23.82 1.92 -0.56
N LEU A 2 -23.06 2.62 0.29
CA LEU A 2 -21.74 3.15 -0.07
C LEU A 2 -20.79 1.97 -0.28
N PRO A 3 -19.86 2.02 -1.24
CA PRO A 3 -18.91 0.93 -1.43
C PRO A 3 -18.09 0.76 -0.14
N ASN A 4 -17.89 -0.50 0.27
CA ASN A 4 -16.99 -0.82 1.37
C ASN A 4 -15.61 -0.25 1.05
N VAL A 5 -14.97 0.45 1.99
CA VAL A 5 -13.67 1.12 1.80
C VAL A 5 -12.62 0.12 1.28
N SER A 6 -12.68 -1.14 1.72
CA SER A 6 -11.83 -2.24 1.24
C SER A 6 -11.93 -2.48 -0.28
N GLN A 7 -13.14 -2.44 -0.85
CA GLN A 7 -13.36 -2.63 -2.29
C GLN A 7 -12.83 -1.46 -3.14
N VAL A 8 -12.73 -0.27 -2.55
CA VAL A 8 -12.11 0.88 -3.21
C VAL A 8 -10.59 0.78 -3.15
N LEU A 9 -10.05 0.32 -2.03
CA LEU A 9 -8.61 0.25 -1.78
C LEU A 9 -7.89 -0.68 -2.79
N THR A 10 -8.49 -1.83 -3.09
CA THR A 10 -7.90 -2.80 -4.03
C THR A 10 -7.76 -2.23 -5.46
N LYS A 11 -8.63 -1.29 -5.86
CA LYS A 11 -8.56 -0.61 -7.18
C LYS A 11 -7.33 0.29 -7.35
N LEU A 12 -6.68 0.66 -6.24
CA LEU A 12 -5.43 1.43 -6.25
C LEU A 12 -4.23 0.57 -6.64
N TYR A 13 -4.35 -0.75 -6.60
CA TYR A 13 -3.30 -1.69 -6.94
C TYR A 13 -3.34 -2.09 -8.42
N LEU A 14 -2.17 -2.42 -8.97
CA LEU A 14 -2.08 -3.12 -10.26
C LEU A 14 -2.65 -4.55 -10.14
N ASP A 15 -3.00 -5.14 -11.28
CA ASP A 15 -3.59 -6.49 -11.33
C ASP A 15 -2.67 -7.56 -10.74
N LYS A 16 -1.36 -7.38 -10.92
CA LYS A 16 -0.28 -8.26 -10.44
C LYS A 16 0.49 -7.68 -9.25
N ALA A 17 -0.09 -6.69 -8.56
CA ALA A 17 0.60 -6.08 -7.43
C ALA A 17 0.80 -7.07 -6.28
N THR A 18 1.85 -6.82 -5.50
CA THR A 18 2.17 -7.60 -4.30
C THR A 18 2.16 -6.72 -3.06
N LEU A 19 1.57 -7.23 -1.98
CA LEU A 19 1.66 -6.67 -0.64
C LEU A 19 2.49 -7.61 0.23
N VAL A 20 3.44 -7.07 0.99
CA VAL A 20 4.11 -7.79 2.09
C VAL A 20 3.66 -7.16 3.40
N TRP A 21 2.83 -7.87 4.17
CA TRP A 21 2.29 -7.41 5.44
C TRP A 21 2.94 -8.13 6.61
N ASN A 22 3.80 -7.43 7.35
CA ASN A 22 4.58 -7.99 8.46
C ASN A 22 5.36 -9.27 8.09
N GLY A 23 5.79 -9.39 6.83
CA GLY A 23 6.49 -10.57 6.29
C GLY A 23 5.60 -11.59 5.57
N ASN A 24 4.28 -11.44 5.58
CA ASN A 24 3.37 -12.30 4.85
C ASN A 24 3.06 -11.71 3.47
N ALA A 25 3.32 -12.47 2.40
CA ALA A 25 3.07 -12.01 1.04
C ALA A 25 1.63 -12.29 0.60
N VAL A 26 1.00 -11.28 -0.02
CA VAL A 26 -0.32 -11.32 -0.66
C VAL A 26 -0.14 -10.82 -2.09
N SER A 27 -0.69 -11.50 -3.08
CA SER A 27 -0.41 -11.17 -4.48
C SER A 27 -1.64 -11.32 -5.36
N GLY A 28 -1.86 -10.31 -6.20
CA GLY A 28 -2.99 -10.25 -7.12
C GLY A 28 -4.27 -9.71 -6.47
N GLN A 29 -5.14 -9.14 -7.33
CA GLN A 29 -6.35 -8.41 -6.91
C GLN A 29 -7.29 -9.21 -6.01
N ALA A 30 -7.53 -10.49 -6.32
CA ALA A 30 -8.45 -11.31 -5.53
C ALA A 30 -7.96 -11.53 -4.09
N ALA A 31 -6.67 -11.88 -3.94
CA ALA A 31 -6.07 -12.09 -2.63
C ALA A 31 -5.93 -10.79 -1.83
N LEU A 32 -5.65 -9.66 -2.50
CA LEU A 32 -5.65 -8.34 -1.88
C LEU A 32 -7.04 -7.95 -1.36
N ALA A 33 -8.09 -8.18 -2.15
CA ALA A 33 -9.45 -7.86 -1.75
C ALA A 33 -9.88 -8.68 -0.52
N GLU A 34 -9.63 -9.99 -0.54
CA GLU A 34 -9.88 -10.87 0.61
C GLU A 34 -9.09 -10.42 1.84
N PHE A 35 -7.80 -10.08 1.67
CA PHE A 35 -6.95 -9.60 2.75
C PHE A 35 -7.47 -8.31 3.39
N PHE A 36 -7.84 -7.31 2.59
CA PHE A 36 -8.37 -6.04 3.12
C PHE A 36 -9.77 -6.18 3.72
N GLU A 37 -10.59 -7.13 3.26
CA GLU A 37 -11.88 -7.46 3.90
C GLU A 37 -11.71 -8.14 5.26
N MET A 38 -10.64 -8.92 5.45
CA MET A 38 -10.34 -9.59 6.73
C MET A 38 -9.73 -8.64 7.78
N LEU A 39 -9.16 -7.50 7.37
CA LEU A 39 -8.55 -6.57 8.32
C LEU A 39 -9.62 -5.84 9.15
N PRO A 40 -9.38 -5.64 10.46
CA PRO A 40 -10.23 -4.77 11.26
C PRO A 40 -10.25 -3.34 10.72
N SER A 41 -11.32 -2.61 11.01
CA SER A 41 -11.36 -1.15 10.80
C SER A 41 -10.13 -0.50 11.42
N SER A 42 -9.56 0.49 10.74
CA SER A 42 -8.30 1.10 11.13
C SER A 42 -8.30 2.61 10.94
N ASP A 43 -7.66 3.29 11.89
CA ASP A 43 -7.37 4.72 11.84
C ASP A 43 -5.86 4.94 11.71
N PHE A 44 -5.44 5.44 10.56
CA PHE A 44 -4.05 5.75 10.26
C PHE A 44 -3.76 7.24 10.50
N GLN A 45 -2.66 7.53 11.20
CA GLN A 45 -2.06 8.86 11.30
C GLN A 45 -0.65 8.81 10.73
N VAL A 46 -0.49 9.34 9.52
CA VAL A 46 0.82 9.48 8.87
C VAL A 46 1.54 10.70 9.46
N THR A 47 2.77 10.50 9.94
CA THR A 47 3.57 11.58 10.52
C THR A 47 4.62 12.09 9.55
N THR A 48 5.20 11.20 8.74
CA THR A 48 6.20 11.56 7.74
C THR A 48 6.02 10.78 6.45
N PHE A 49 6.45 11.38 5.35
CA PHE A 49 6.60 10.71 4.07
C PHE A 49 7.81 11.30 3.33
N ASP A 50 8.42 10.49 2.49
CA ASP A 50 9.45 10.89 1.52
C ASP A 50 9.20 10.15 0.21
N CYS A 51 9.67 10.70 -0.91
CA CYS A 51 9.52 10.08 -2.22
C CYS A 51 10.72 10.28 -3.13
N GLN A 52 11.00 9.25 -3.93
CA GLN A 52 12.18 9.20 -4.79
C GLN A 52 11.82 8.59 -6.15
N PRO A 53 12.27 9.17 -7.27
CA PRO A 53 12.09 8.55 -8.58
C PRO A 53 12.89 7.25 -8.66
N VAL A 54 12.31 6.22 -9.27
CA VAL A 54 13.00 4.95 -9.52
C VAL A 54 13.59 4.96 -10.91
N HIS A 55 14.84 4.53 -11.03
CA HIS A 55 15.55 4.49 -12.31
C HIS A 55 14.85 3.56 -13.31
N GLU A 56 14.69 4.00 -14.57
CA GLU A 56 13.89 3.32 -15.60
C GLU A 56 14.34 1.88 -15.90
N GLN A 57 15.63 1.60 -15.77
CA GLN A 57 16.18 0.25 -15.93
C GLN A 57 15.63 -0.75 -14.89
N ALA A 58 15.27 -0.29 -13.69
CA ALA A 58 14.68 -1.13 -12.65
C ALA A 58 13.17 -1.35 -12.85
N THR A 59 12.55 -0.59 -13.75
CA THR A 59 11.08 -0.51 -13.88
C THR A 59 10.61 -0.82 -15.30
N LEU A 60 11.47 -1.41 -16.14
CA LEU A 60 11.14 -1.74 -17.53
C LEU A 60 10.62 -0.53 -18.33
N ASN A 61 11.22 0.64 -18.10
CA ASN A 61 10.82 1.94 -18.68
C ASN A 61 9.44 2.46 -18.22
N HIS A 62 8.89 1.94 -17.13
CA HIS A 62 7.71 2.51 -16.50
C HIS A 62 8.08 3.64 -15.55
N ASN A 63 7.43 4.81 -15.69
CA ASN A 63 7.58 5.91 -14.74
C ASN A 63 7.08 5.47 -13.36
N THR A 64 8.00 5.38 -12.40
CA THR A 64 7.76 4.79 -11.08
C THR A 64 8.39 5.64 -9.99
N ILE A 65 7.67 5.77 -8.87
CA ILE A 65 8.10 6.52 -7.70
C ILE A 65 8.08 5.58 -6.49
N LEU A 66 9.19 5.55 -5.75
CA LEU A 66 9.24 4.98 -4.42
C LEU A 66 8.66 6.00 -3.44
N VAL A 67 7.69 5.58 -2.64
CA VAL A 67 7.14 6.37 -1.53
C VAL A 67 7.44 5.60 -0.24
N VAL A 68 8.01 6.28 0.75
CA VAL A 68 8.21 5.73 2.09
C VAL A 68 7.43 6.59 3.08
N THR A 69 6.76 5.96 4.03
CA THR A 69 5.98 6.66 5.06
C THR A 69 6.08 5.95 6.39
N CYS A 70 5.94 6.72 7.46
CA CYS A 70 5.77 6.18 8.80
C CYS A 70 4.72 6.97 9.56
N GLY A 71 4.25 6.37 10.64
CA GLY A 71 3.22 6.97 11.48
C GLY A 71 2.72 6.00 12.51
N SER A 72 1.49 6.21 12.95
CA SER A 72 0.80 5.29 13.84
C SER A 72 -0.53 4.83 13.25
N VAL A 73 -0.92 3.62 13.59
CA VAL A 73 -2.19 3.01 13.21
C VAL A 73 -2.86 2.43 14.45
N LYS A 74 -4.18 2.57 14.52
CA LYS A 74 -5.02 1.91 15.52
C LYS A 74 -6.04 1.04 14.81
N PHE A 75 -5.93 -0.28 14.96
CA PHE A 75 -6.96 -1.21 14.51
C PHE A 75 -8.02 -1.37 15.60
N ASP A 76 -9.27 -1.60 15.21
CA ASP A 76 -10.35 -1.87 16.15
C ASP A 76 -10.00 -3.08 17.05
N GLY A 77 -10.29 -2.97 18.34
CA GLY A 77 -9.90 -3.97 19.35
C GLY A 77 -8.40 -4.04 19.71
N SER A 78 -7.54 -3.19 19.13
CA SER A 78 -6.08 -3.18 19.39
C SER A 78 -5.58 -1.86 20.01
N LYS A 79 -4.37 -1.90 20.58
CA LYS A 79 -3.66 -0.68 20.98
C LYS A 79 -3.09 0.03 19.74
N GLN A 80 -2.91 1.33 19.83
CA GLN A 80 -2.20 2.09 18.80
C GLN A 80 -0.76 1.60 18.68
N GLN A 81 -0.29 1.38 17.45
CA GLN A 81 1.05 0.91 17.13
C GLN A 81 1.69 1.82 16.09
N TYR A 82 3.03 1.89 16.08
CA TYR A 82 3.77 2.59 15.04
C TYR A 82 4.02 1.66 13.86
N PHE A 83 4.11 2.22 12.66
CA PHE A 83 4.36 1.48 11.43
C PHE A 83 5.34 2.21 10.51
N ASN A 84 5.98 1.43 9.65
CA ASN A 84 6.62 1.92 8.43
C ASN A 84 5.97 1.21 7.24
N GLN A 85 5.74 1.95 6.16
CA GLN A 85 5.19 1.41 4.92
C GLN A 85 5.91 2.02 3.73
N ASN A 86 6.11 1.23 2.69
CA ASN A 86 6.66 1.73 1.43
C ASN A 86 5.88 1.20 0.24
N PHE A 87 5.77 2.04 -0.79
CA PHE A 87 5.04 1.76 -2.01
C PHE A 87 5.93 2.00 -3.22
N LEU A 88 5.81 1.15 -4.23
CA LEU A 88 6.20 1.48 -5.59
C LEU A 88 4.95 1.87 -6.36
N LEU A 89 4.84 3.15 -6.71
CA LEU A 89 3.76 3.69 -7.53
C LEU A 89 4.21 3.73 -8.98
N THR A 90 3.47 3.10 -9.87
CA THR A 90 3.74 3.10 -11.31
C THR A 90 2.63 3.83 -12.06
N ALA A 91 3.00 4.73 -12.96
CA ALA A 91 2.07 5.44 -13.82
C ALA A 91 1.48 4.50 -14.88
N GLN A 92 0.15 4.51 -15.00
CA GLN A 92 -0.59 3.92 -16.12
C GLN A 92 -1.24 5.04 -16.94
N THR A 93 -0.87 5.13 -18.21
CA THR A 93 -1.43 6.10 -19.14
C THR A 93 -2.43 5.42 -20.07
N THR A 94 -3.69 5.80 -19.98
CA THR A 94 -4.77 5.32 -20.87
C THR A 94 -5.52 6.53 -21.41
N ASN A 95 -5.65 6.65 -22.73
CA ASN A 95 -6.40 7.72 -23.41
C ASN A 95 -6.04 9.14 -22.90
N ASN A 96 -4.74 9.45 -22.80
CA ASN A 96 -4.20 10.72 -22.29
C ASN A 96 -4.47 11.03 -20.81
N ASN A 97 -5.07 10.10 -20.04
CA ASN A 97 -5.17 10.23 -18.59
C ASN A 97 -4.08 9.37 -17.94
N THR A 98 -3.34 9.96 -16.99
CA THR A 98 -2.32 9.26 -16.22
C THR A 98 -2.86 9.01 -14.81
N VAL A 99 -2.94 7.74 -14.43
CA VAL A 99 -3.28 7.33 -13.07
C VAL A 99 -2.11 6.59 -12.45
N TRP A 100 -1.88 6.81 -11.15
CA TRP A 100 -0.83 6.10 -10.41
C TRP A 100 -1.44 4.90 -9.69
N LYS A 101 -0.81 3.74 -9.83
CA LYS A 101 -1.23 2.52 -9.15
C LYS A 101 -0.07 1.88 -8.41
N ILE A 102 -0.40 1.20 -7.32
CA ILE A 102 0.57 0.48 -6.49
C ILE A 102 0.99 -0.80 -7.21
N ALA A 103 2.27 -0.88 -7.55
CA ALA A 103 2.90 -2.09 -8.08
C ALA A 103 3.40 -3.01 -6.95
N SER A 104 3.91 -2.42 -5.87
CA SER A 104 4.37 -3.13 -4.68
C SER A 104 4.06 -2.32 -3.43
N ASP A 105 3.64 -3.01 -2.36
CA ASP A 105 3.42 -2.46 -1.02
C ASP A 105 4.15 -3.33 0.01
N CYS A 106 4.80 -2.72 0.97
CA CYS A 106 5.42 -3.40 2.10
C CYS A 106 5.12 -2.64 3.39
N PHE A 107 4.31 -3.25 4.24
CA PHE A 107 3.88 -2.73 5.54
C PHE A 107 4.51 -3.52 6.68
N ARG A 108 5.01 -2.82 7.70
CA ARG A 108 5.55 -3.44 8.92
C ARG A 108 5.30 -2.57 10.14
N PHE A 109 4.84 -3.20 11.23
CA PHE A 109 4.82 -2.56 12.54
C PHE A 109 6.24 -2.31 13.06
N GLN A 110 6.44 -1.19 13.74
CA GLN A 110 7.65 -1.00 14.55
C GLN A 110 7.51 -1.85 15.81
N ASP A 111 8.55 -2.61 16.15
CA ASP A 111 8.60 -3.29 17.44
C ASP A 111 8.56 -2.23 18.54
N CYS A 112 7.58 -2.32 19.44
CA CYS A 112 7.68 -1.62 20.73
C CYS A 112 8.63 -2.44 21.60
N PRO A 113 9.73 -1.88 22.13
CA PRO A 113 10.47 -2.53 23.21
C PRO A 113 9.51 -2.73 24.39
N ASN A 114 9.44 -3.96 24.89
CA ASN A 114 8.72 -4.29 26.13
C ASN A 114 9.30 -3.52 27.33
#